data_AF-A0A2A3HKV7-F1
#
_entry.id   AF-A0A2A3HKV7-F1
#
_cell.length_a   1.000
_cell.length_b   1.000
_cell.length_c   1.000
_cell.angle_alpha   90.00
_cell.angle_beta   90.00
_cell.angle_gamma   90.00
#
_symmetry.space_group_name_H-M   'P 1'
#
loop_
_entity.id
_entity.type
_entity.pdbx_description
1 polymer ?
#
loop_
_entity_poly.entity_id
_entity_poly.type
_entity_poly.pdbx_seq_one_letter_code
_entity_poly.pdbx_strand_id
1 'polypeptide(L)'
;MKNLFPLLLVLPFAVHAACDLVLNEASEYEVKSFEDLTKVGVEGCALDAKYRLTADIVAPESDDEWHGFAPINDFSGEFHGAGHKIKNLELFNDNFEGLFGRDMNGLVDSLGLEDIFVNGGYYTGAVVGQGDSGIIRNVYVTGKVLYMGYKPEESYIGGIAGVFGGTIENCYFVGKIGENYNIGGIIGKNQGTVKTSYAINEGTLQGTYKYKYNVGTVVGVNEATGSVENSYGISYADCEGNKVIGSNLGFIDTNSASVKCFDYNYNGGMKAKDFFVGFDFEKTWGIAEGETTPFLKANLTVVKGVKPVWYAKEYCTGKVLGVGMALMPEGLDERNYDGIFNVVEIGDKMVVDFSEVYALNQNGYAFVSDTLDIPIKPITLNVTGLTAADKKYDGTDDAVISGEPNIEGICKDDNVTLKGSLTAKFENAEVGTNKKIILSGLTLEGDSAVLANYVLALPELKANITQESASIGYRIISQKSVLEYKEKIRFDGHSVIAEKNGMRFDLLGNKLK
;
A
#
# COMPACT_ATOMS: atom_id res chain seq x y z
N MET A 1 76.31 39.73 21.40
CA MET A 1 75.67 38.52 21.97
C MET A 1 74.54 38.94 22.90
N LYS A 2 73.29 38.79 22.44
CA LYS A 2 72.10 38.37 23.21
C LYS A 2 70.88 38.62 22.32
N ASN A 3 70.43 37.53 21.69
CA ASN A 3 69.25 37.50 20.83
C ASN A 3 68.00 37.79 21.66
N LEU A 4 67.17 38.71 21.18
CA LEU A 4 65.75 38.77 21.52
C LEU A 4 65.04 37.63 20.77
N PHE A 5 64.40 36.73 21.51
CA PHE A 5 63.31 35.89 20.99
C PHE A 5 62.03 36.38 21.68
N PRO A 6 60.95 36.71 20.94
CA PRO A 6 59.66 36.87 21.57
C PRO A 6 59.12 35.47 21.89
N LEU A 7 58.73 35.28 23.15
CA LEU A 7 58.00 34.11 23.62
C LEU A 7 56.63 34.12 22.94
N LEU A 8 56.48 33.35 21.86
CA LEU A 8 55.18 33.11 21.25
C LEU A 8 54.39 32.20 22.21
N LEU A 9 53.49 32.79 22.98
CA LEU A 9 52.53 32.07 23.80
C LEU A 9 51.55 31.37 22.86
N VAL A 10 51.87 30.15 22.44
CA VAL A 10 50.91 29.26 21.79
C VAL A 10 50.00 28.73 22.89
N LEU A 11 48.89 29.42 23.12
CA LEU A 11 47.76 28.83 23.82
C LEU A 11 47.30 27.62 22.98
N PRO A 12 47.16 26.43 23.56
CA PRO A 12 46.51 25.34 22.84
C PRO A 12 45.04 25.73 22.73
N PHE A 13 44.66 26.30 21.58
CA PHE A 13 43.27 26.14 21.14
C PHE A 13 43.10 24.63 20.96
N ALA A 14 42.52 23.99 21.97
CA ALA A 14 41.85 22.72 21.75
C ALA A 14 40.80 23.01 20.68
N VAL A 15 41.12 22.66 19.44
CA VAL A 15 40.12 22.54 18.38
C VAL A 15 39.18 21.47 18.92
N HIS A 16 38.05 21.88 19.51
CA HIS A 16 36.93 20.97 19.65
C HIS A 16 36.67 20.47 18.24
N ALA A 17 36.74 19.15 18.04
CA ALA A 17 36.32 18.54 16.80
C ALA A 17 34.92 19.10 16.50
N ALA A 18 34.72 19.62 15.29
CA ALA A 18 33.40 20.03 14.87
C ALA A 18 32.55 18.77 14.71
N CYS A 19 31.24 18.89 14.95
CA CYS A 19 30.32 17.80 14.65
C CYS A 19 30.46 17.39 13.18
N ASP A 20 30.71 16.10 12.93
CA ASP A 20 30.89 15.54 11.58
C ASP A 20 29.56 15.22 10.87
N LEU A 21 28.42 15.50 11.51
CA LEU A 21 27.10 15.39 10.88
C LEU A 21 26.83 16.55 9.93
N VAL A 22 26.08 16.26 8.87
CA VAL A 22 25.64 17.28 7.91
C VAL A 22 24.64 18.21 8.59
N LEU A 23 24.93 19.50 8.61
CA LEU A 23 24.00 20.53 9.08
C LEU A 23 23.16 21.05 7.90
N ASN A 24 21.84 20.89 7.98
CA ASN A 24 20.92 21.32 6.92
C ASN A 24 20.63 22.82 6.97
N GLU A 25 19.87 23.33 5.99
CA GLU A 25 19.49 24.75 5.90
C GLU A 25 18.62 25.23 7.08
N ALA A 26 17.94 24.30 7.78
CA ALA A 26 17.16 24.58 8.98
C ALA A 26 18.01 24.55 10.28
N SER A 27 19.34 24.41 10.16
CA SER A 27 20.26 24.26 11.29
C SER A 27 19.98 23.02 12.15
N GLU A 28 19.60 21.91 11.51
CA GLU A 28 19.46 20.60 12.13
C GLU A 28 20.54 19.65 11.59
N TYR A 29 21.15 18.86 12.47
CA TYR A 29 22.07 17.80 12.09
C TYR A 29 21.30 16.60 11.53
N GLU A 30 21.64 16.17 10.33
CA GLU A 30 21.02 15.04 9.66
C GLU A 30 21.60 13.72 10.17
N VAL A 31 20.71 12.81 10.58
CA VAL A 31 21.03 11.46 11.02
C VAL A 31 20.42 10.49 10.02
N LYS A 32 21.24 9.81 9.21
CA LYS A 32 20.77 8.93 8.11
C LYS A 32 21.15 7.47 8.29
N SER A 33 21.93 7.14 9.31
CA SER A 33 22.48 5.81 9.53
C SER A 33 22.67 5.54 11.02
N PHE A 34 22.90 4.27 11.36
CA PHE A 34 23.23 3.89 12.74
C PHE A 34 24.54 4.55 13.20
N GLU A 35 25.55 4.66 12.32
CA GLU A 35 26.79 5.36 12.64
C GLU A 35 26.54 6.83 13.00
N ASP A 36 25.70 7.53 12.24
CA ASP A 36 25.35 8.92 12.55
C ASP A 36 24.59 9.04 13.89
N LEU A 37 23.72 8.06 14.20
CA LEU A 37 22.99 8.03 15.47
C LEU A 37 23.97 7.94 16.65
N THR A 38 25.05 7.16 16.53
CA THR A 38 26.07 7.07 17.59
C THR A 38 26.83 8.37 17.84
N LYS A 39 26.75 9.35 16.93
CA LYS A 39 27.42 10.65 17.04
C LYS A 39 26.60 11.69 17.82
N VAL A 40 25.32 11.44 18.06
CA VAL A 40 24.44 12.41 18.75
C VAL A 40 24.94 12.64 20.17
N GLY A 41 25.29 13.89 20.50
CA GLY A 41 25.83 14.24 21.82
C GLY A 41 27.30 13.92 22.06
N VAL A 42 28.01 13.39 21.04
CA VAL A 42 29.45 13.07 21.10
C VAL A 42 30.17 13.65 19.88
N GLU A 43 31.49 13.49 19.79
CA GLU A 43 32.30 13.90 18.62
C GLU A 43 32.08 15.36 18.15
N GLY A 44 31.79 16.27 19.08
CA GLY A 44 31.53 17.68 18.77
C GLY A 44 30.09 18.02 18.40
N CYS A 45 29.21 17.02 18.31
CA CYS A 45 27.77 17.20 18.15
C CYS A 45 27.13 17.52 19.51
N ALA A 46 26.62 18.74 19.64
CA ALA A 46 26.17 19.28 20.93
C ALA A 46 24.84 18.68 21.41
N LEU A 47 24.72 18.42 22.71
CA LEU A 47 23.52 17.84 23.34
C LEU A 47 22.30 18.77 23.36
N ASP A 48 22.50 20.07 23.11
CA ASP A 48 21.47 21.12 23.00
C ASP A 48 21.13 21.46 21.54
N ALA A 49 21.71 20.75 20.57
CA ALA A 49 21.47 20.97 19.15
C ALA A 49 20.18 20.31 18.64
N LYS A 50 19.81 20.61 17.39
CA LYS A 50 18.70 19.98 16.69
C LYS A 50 19.20 18.85 15.81
N TYR A 51 18.53 17.71 15.86
CA TYR A 51 18.82 16.51 15.08
C TYR A 51 17.57 16.09 14.33
N ARG A 52 17.72 15.61 13.10
CA ARG A 52 16.62 15.11 12.28
C ARG A 52 17.01 13.81 11.59
N LEU A 53 16.18 12.79 11.72
CA LEU A 53 16.30 11.60 10.89
C LEU A 53 15.95 11.92 9.43
N THR A 54 16.73 11.40 8.49
CA THR A 54 16.48 11.54 7.04
C THR A 54 16.29 10.20 6.32
N ALA A 55 16.40 9.10 7.07
CA ALA A 55 16.14 7.76 6.62
C ALA A 55 15.74 6.88 7.81
N ASP A 56 15.06 5.77 7.53
CA ASP A 56 14.92 4.70 8.52
C ASP A 56 16.30 4.13 8.84
N ILE A 57 16.56 3.91 10.13
CA ILE A 57 17.80 3.36 10.66
C ILE A 57 17.53 1.93 11.10
N VAL A 58 18.34 0.99 10.63
CA VAL A 58 18.34 -0.38 11.14
C VAL A 58 19.64 -0.57 11.92
N ALA A 59 19.52 -0.86 13.21
CA ALA A 59 20.68 -1.19 14.02
C ALA A 59 21.30 -2.52 13.54
N PRO A 60 22.64 -2.64 13.53
CA PRO A 60 23.30 -3.90 13.21
C PRO A 60 22.96 -4.96 14.27
N GLU A 61 22.98 -6.23 13.88
CA GLU A 61 22.95 -7.34 14.85
C GLU A 61 24.14 -7.18 15.80
N SER A 62 23.92 -7.37 17.11
CA SER A 62 24.98 -7.32 18.10
C SER A 62 25.83 -8.59 18.02
N ASP A 63 27.14 -8.45 17.77
CA ASP A 63 28.08 -9.58 17.76
C ASP A 63 28.37 -10.11 19.18
N ASP A 64 28.03 -9.33 20.22
CA ASP A 64 28.27 -9.64 21.63
C ASP A 64 26.98 -9.51 22.45
N GLU A 65 26.63 -10.57 23.20
CA GLU A 65 25.42 -10.68 24.04
C GLU A 65 25.25 -9.59 25.14
N TRP A 66 26.17 -8.64 25.26
CA TRP A 66 26.26 -7.69 26.37
C TRP A 66 26.55 -6.23 25.97
N HIS A 67 26.59 -5.90 24.67
CA HIS A 67 26.88 -4.55 24.18
C HIS A 67 25.72 -3.99 23.33
N GLY A 68 24.84 -3.23 23.98
CA GLY A 68 23.81 -2.44 23.32
C GLY A 68 24.28 -1.04 22.91
N PHE A 69 23.38 -0.26 22.33
CA PHE A 69 23.59 1.16 22.04
C PHE A 69 23.83 1.95 23.35
N ALA A 70 24.84 2.81 23.35
CA ALA A 70 25.17 3.63 24.51
C ALA A 70 24.14 4.77 24.67
N PRO A 71 23.43 4.89 25.81
CA PRO A 71 22.40 5.90 25.99
C PRO A 71 22.91 7.34 25.83
N ILE A 72 22.11 8.18 25.17
CA ILE A 72 22.38 9.63 25.03
C ILE A 72 21.96 10.31 26.34
N ASN A 73 22.93 10.65 27.17
CA ASN A 73 22.70 11.30 28.46
C ASN A 73 22.72 12.82 28.34
N ASP A 74 22.05 13.51 29.27
CA ASP A 74 22.08 14.98 29.42
C ASP A 74 21.54 15.74 28.18
N PHE A 75 20.70 15.09 27.38
CA PHE A 75 20.15 15.66 26.15
C PHE A 75 19.13 16.76 26.44
N SER A 76 19.37 17.96 25.90
CA SER A 76 18.50 19.15 26.07
C SER A 76 18.07 19.78 24.74
N GLY A 77 18.49 19.19 23.62
CA GLY A 77 18.20 19.64 22.26
C GLY A 77 16.87 19.13 21.73
N GLU A 78 16.77 19.04 20.40
CA GLU A 78 15.58 18.52 19.70
C GLU A 78 15.97 17.32 18.84
N PHE A 79 15.26 16.21 18.96
CA PHE A 79 15.43 15.02 18.13
C PHE A 79 14.15 14.74 17.35
N HIS A 80 14.17 15.06 16.06
CA HIS A 80 13.05 14.91 15.14
C HIS A 80 13.18 13.61 14.35
N GLY A 81 12.33 12.63 14.63
CA GLY A 81 12.24 11.42 13.83
C GLY A 81 11.72 11.67 12.41
N ALA A 82 11.02 12.78 12.17
CA ALA A 82 10.51 13.18 10.85
C ALA A 82 9.69 12.09 10.13
N GLY A 83 9.04 11.21 10.90
CA GLY A 83 8.28 10.07 10.37
C GLY A 83 9.12 8.82 10.09
N HIS A 84 10.43 8.88 10.26
CA HIS A 84 11.35 7.75 10.14
C HIS A 84 11.40 6.91 11.41
N LYS A 85 11.98 5.73 11.23
CA LYS A 85 12.04 4.68 12.25
C LYS A 85 13.47 4.32 12.61
N ILE A 86 13.70 3.92 13.86
CA ILE A 86 14.89 3.19 14.29
C ILE A 86 14.45 1.77 14.63
N LYS A 87 15.09 0.77 14.02
CA LYS A 87 14.70 -0.64 14.10
C LYS A 87 15.78 -1.49 14.75
N ASN A 88 15.34 -2.55 15.43
CA ASN A 88 16.20 -3.59 16.02
C ASN A 88 17.24 -3.02 17.01
N LEU A 89 16.95 -1.86 17.60
CA LEU A 89 17.87 -1.25 18.55
C LEU A 89 17.89 -2.06 19.84
N GLU A 90 19.08 -2.47 20.24
CA GLU A 90 19.33 -3.16 21.49
C GLU A 90 19.88 -2.17 22.53
N LEU A 91 19.21 -2.09 23.68
CA LEU A 91 19.51 -1.19 24.79
C LEU A 91 19.79 -2.04 26.05
N PHE A 92 20.98 -1.94 26.63
CA PHE A 92 21.47 -2.88 27.63
C PHE A 92 22.33 -2.25 28.73
N ASN A 93 22.14 -2.79 29.95
CA ASN A 93 23.08 -2.75 31.08
C ASN A 93 23.36 -1.37 31.72
N ASP A 94 22.46 -0.40 31.58
CA ASP A 94 22.46 0.84 32.37
C ASP A 94 21.34 0.85 33.42
N ASN A 95 21.53 1.63 34.47
CA ASN A 95 20.51 1.96 35.46
C ASN A 95 19.45 2.91 34.91
N PHE A 96 19.76 3.63 33.82
CA PHE A 96 18.90 4.60 33.15
C PHE A 96 18.78 4.24 31.67
N GLU A 97 18.12 3.13 31.40
CA GLU A 97 18.12 2.54 30.05
C GLU A 97 17.07 3.20 29.16
N GLY A 98 17.49 3.60 27.97
CA GLY A 98 16.70 4.22 26.92
C GLY A 98 17.59 4.76 25.80
N LEU A 99 17.00 5.10 24.64
CA LEU A 99 17.74 5.85 23.61
C LEU A 99 18.36 7.12 24.20
N PHE A 100 17.58 7.81 25.04
CA PHE A 100 18.05 8.84 25.95
C PHE A 100 18.13 8.26 27.37
N GLY A 101 19.29 8.33 27.99
CA GLY A 101 19.53 7.66 29.27
C GLY A 101 18.96 8.46 30.44
N ARG A 102 19.83 9.21 31.13
CA ARG A 102 19.46 10.14 32.20
C ARG A 102 19.43 11.59 31.73
N ASP A 103 18.74 12.42 32.52
CA ASP A 103 18.71 13.87 32.40
C ASP A 103 18.26 14.37 31.02
N MET A 104 17.36 13.62 30.37
CA MET A 104 16.69 14.08 29.14
C MET A 104 15.75 15.23 29.50
N ASN A 105 16.04 16.42 28.98
CA ASN A 105 15.29 17.66 29.18
C ASN A 105 14.87 18.35 27.86
N GLY A 106 15.11 17.68 26.73
CA GLY A 106 14.86 18.18 25.38
C GLY A 106 13.50 17.79 24.80
N LEU A 107 13.43 17.79 23.46
CA LEU A 107 12.29 17.33 22.66
C LEU A 107 12.64 16.05 21.91
N VAL A 108 11.76 15.05 21.96
CA VAL A 108 11.73 13.93 21.00
C VAL A 108 10.39 13.97 20.28
N ASP A 109 10.41 14.11 18.96
CA ASP A 109 9.20 14.30 18.15
C ASP A 109 9.17 13.36 16.95
N SER A 110 8.00 12.76 16.67
CA SER A 110 7.70 12.09 15.40
C SER A 110 8.65 10.94 15.06
N LEU A 111 8.93 10.06 16.04
CA LEU A 111 9.89 8.97 15.96
C LEU A 111 9.20 7.61 16.13
N GLY A 112 9.50 6.66 15.24
CA GLY A 112 9.15 5.26 15.43
C GLY A 112 10.34 4.48 15.97
N LEU A 113 10.17 3.77 17.09
CA LEU A 113 11.14 2.79 17.56
C LEU A 113 10.53 1.39 17.38
N GLU A 114 10.94 0.66 16.34
CA GLU A 114 10.34 -0.61 15.91
C GLU A 114 11.23 -1.79 16.31
N ASP A 115 10.63 -2.82 16.90
CA ASP A 115 11.32 -4.05 17.33
C ASP A 115 12.52 -3.78 18.25
N ILE A 116 12.31 -2.88 19.21
CA ILE A 116 13.33 -2.53 20.20
C ILE A 116 13.43 -3.61 21.25
N PHE A 117 14.65 -3.96 21.62
CA PHE A 117 14.92 -4.78 22.78
C PHE A 117 15.61 -3.95 23.85
N VAL A 118 14.93 -3.75 24.98
CA VAL A 118 15.45 -3.04 26.14
C VAL A 118 15.67 -4.02 27.28
N ASN A 119 16.84 -3.97 27.88
CA ASN A 119 17.20 -4.75 29.04
C ASN A 119 17.92 -3.87 30.07
N GLY A 120 17.12 -3.19 30.89
CA GLY A 120 17.57 -2.13 31.78
C GLY A 120 17.59 -2.47 33.27
N GLY A 121 18.12 -1.52 34.05
CA GLY A 121 18.21 -1.55 35.51
C GLY A 121 17.09 -0.79 36.21
N TYR A 122 17.42 0.27 36.96
CA TYR A 122 16.46 0.96 37.83
C TYR A 122 15.35 1.68 37.08
N TYR A 123 15.68 2.57 36.14
CA TYR A 123 14.73 3.36 35.39
C TYR A 123 14.87 2.98 33.92
N THR A 124 13.83 2.35 33.38
CA THR A 124 13.91 1.73 32.06
C THR A 124 12.73 2.19 31.22
N GLY A 125 13.02 2.76 30.05
CA GLY A 125 12.05 3.04 29.00
C GLY A 125 12.73 3.13 27.65
N ALA A 126 12.11 2.63 26.58
CA ALA A 126 12.79 2.56 25.28
C ALA A 126 13.22 3.93 24.73
N VAL A 127 12.44 4.98 25.01
CA VAL A 127 12.78 6.35 24.60
C VAL A 127 13.65 7.01 25.66
N VAL A 128 13.22 6.97 26.92
CA VAL A 128 13.92 7.65 28.02
C VAL A 128 14.01 6.80 29.28
N GLY A 129 15.21 6.70 29.88
CA GLY A 129 15.38 6.14 31.22
C GLY A 129 14.85 7.09 32.29
N GLN A 130 15.43 8.29 32.36
CA GLN A 130 15.04 9.37 33.27
C GLN A 130 15.10 10.76 32.63
N GLY A 131 14.13 11.62 32.96
CA GLY A 131 14.20 13.06 32.72
C GLY A 131 13.32 13.87 33.66
N ASP A 132 13.72 15.10 33.98
CA ASP A 132 13.02 15.97 34.93
C ASP A 132 12.06 16.94 34.23
N SER A 133 12.39 17.34 33.01
CA SER A 133 11.60 18.23 32.15
C SER A 133 11.71 17.76 30.69
N GLY A 134 11.05 18.42 29.74
CA GLY A 134 11.10 18.03 28.31
C GLY A 134 9.79 17.46 27.76
N ILE A 135 9.82 17.09 26.49
CA ILE A 135 8.63 16.69 25.71
C ILE A 135 8.96 15.46 24.87
N ILE A 136 8.15 14.42 24.98
CA ILE A 136 8.14 13.25 24.10
C ILE A 136 6.78 13.25 23.42
N ARG A 137 6.76 13.43 22.09
CA ARG A 137 5.51 13.52 21.36
C ARG A 137 5.50 12.84 20.01
N ASN A 138 4.33 12.32 19.61
CA ASN A 138 4.18 11.61 18.34
C ASN A 138 5.23 10.48 18.22
N VAL A 139 5.48 9.78 19.33
CA VAL A 139 6.46 8.69 19.39
C VAL A 139 5.74 7.37 19.58
N TYR A 140 6.19 6.35 18.87
CA TYR A 140 5.75 5.00 19.15
C TYR A 140 6.90 4.05 19.38
N VAL A 141 6.64 3.02 20.20
CA VAL A 141 7.59 1.96 20.52
C VAL A 141 6.92 0.62 20.31
N THR A 142 7.56 -0.26 19.54
CA THR A 142 7.26 -1.70 19.53
C THR A 142 8.44 -2.51 20.01
N GLY A 143 8.16 -3.67 20.61
CA GLY A 143 9.20 -4.62 21.01
C GLY A 143 9.07 -5.09 22.45
N LYS A 144 10.21 -5.23 23.13
CA LYS A 144 10.28 -5.89 24.43
C LYS A 144 11.13 -5.11 25.42
N VAL A 145 10.56 -4.80 26.58
CA VAL A 145 11.23 -4.07 27.67
C VAL A 145 11.36 -4.99 28.88
N LEU A 146 12.59 -5.34 29.24
CA LEU A 146 12.91 -6.22 30.36
C LEU A 146 13.67 -5.47 31.45
N TYR A 147 13.64 -6.08 32.64
CA TYR A 147 14.39 -5.67 33.81
C TYR A 147 15.36 -6.78 34.24
N MET A 148 16.61 -6.42 34.51
CA MET A 148 17.63 -7.33 35.06
C MET A 148 18.35 -6.80 36.30
N GLY A 149 17.86 -5.72 36.91
CA GLY A 149 18.48 -5.14 38.10
C GLY A 149 18.35 -6.01 39.37
N TYR A 150 19.11 -5.63 40.40
CA TYR A 150 19.16 -6.36 41.68
C TYR A 150 18.12 -5.91 42.73
N LYS A 151 17.46 -4.77 42.52
CA LYS A 151 16.51 -4.15 43.47
C LYS A 151 15.19 -3.76 42.81
N PRO A 152 14.34 -4.74 42.52
CA PRO A 152 13.15 -4.51 41.72
C PRO A 152 12.15 -3.54 42.39
N GLU A 153 12.12 -3.47 43.72
CA GLU A 153 11.27 -2.56 44.49
C GLU A 153 11.61 -1.06 44.31
N GLU A 154 12.84 -0.74 43.92
CA GLU A 154 13.31 0.63 43.64
C GLU A 154 13.23 0.96 42.14
N SER A 155 12.81 0.01 41.30
CA SER A 155 12.82 0.15 39.84
C SER A 155 11.47 0.59 39.26
N TYR A 156 11.52 1.35 38.17
CA TYR A 156 10.37 1.88 37.43
C TYR A 156 10.54 1.60 35.95
N ILE A 157 9.64 0.79 35.40
CA ILE A 157 9.72 0.30 34.03
C ILE A 157 8.52 0.80 33.25
N GLY A 158 8.78 1.44 32.12
CA GLY A 158 7.75 1.78 31.15
C GLY A 158 8.12 1.38 29.73
N GLY A 159 7.12 1.25 28.87
CA GLY A 159 7.37 1.00 27.45
C GLY A 159 8.11 2.17 26.77
N ILE A 160 7.76 3.40 27.14
CA ILE A 160 8.34 4.63 26.59
C ILE A 160 9.34 5.25 27.56
N ALA A 161 8.96 5.39 28.83
CA ALA A 161 9.73 6.11 29.84
C ALA A 161 9.86 5.34 31.16
N GLY A 162 11.04 5.37 31.79
CA GLY A 162 11.21 4.89 33.16
C GLY A 162 10.59 5.86 34.17
N VAL A 163 11.26 7.00 34.39
CA VAL A 163 10.80 8.11 35.25
C VAL A 163 10.82 9.41 34.45
N PHE A 164 9.72 10.14 34.41
CA PHE A 164 9.68 11.38 33.63
C PHE A 164 8.82 12.47 34.29
N GLY A 165 9.41 13.66 34.45
CA GLY A 165 8.75 14.88 34.92
C GLY A 165 8.25 15.80 33.81
N GLY A 166 8.55 15.48 32.54
CA GLY A 166 8.10 16.23 31.37
C GLY A 166 6.70 15.83 30.85
N THR A 167 6.44 16.12 29.57
CA THR A 167 5.19 15.76 28.88
C THR A 167 5.41 14.57 27.94
N ILE A 168 4.57 13.55 28.05
CA ILE A 168 4.40 12.48 27.07
C ILE A 168 3.03 12.69 26.41
N GLU A 169 3.01 13.04 25.12
CA GLU A 169 1.77 13.33 24.40
C GLU A 169 1.68 12.64 23.04
N ASN A 170 0.52 12.13 22.67
CA ASN A 170 0.34 11.45 21.39
C ASN A 170 1.33 10.29 21.18
N CYS A 171 1.53 9.47 22.22
CA CYS A 171 2.51 8.40 22.17
C CYS A 171 1.86 7.04 22.38
N TYR A 172 2.48 5.98 21.84
CA TYR A 172 2.02 4.63 22.12
C TYR A 172 3.10 3.58 22.24
N PHE A 173 2.81 2.55 23.05
CA PHE A 173 3.65 1.36 23.19
C PHE A 173 2.86 0.11 22.80
N VAL A 174 3.45 -0.78 22.02
CA VAL A 174 2.91 -2.12 21.74
C VAL A 174 4.00 -3.15 21.92
N GLY A 175 3.85 -4.02 22.91
CA GLY A 175 4.84 -5.05 23.13
C GLY A 175 4.83 -5.61 24.53
N LYS A 176 5.86 -6.40 24.83
CA LYS A 176 5.97 -7.11 26.10
C LYS A 176 6.80 -6.32 27.10
N ILE A 177 6.25 -6.08 28.28
CA ILE A 177 7.01 -5.62 29.44
C ILE A 177 7.25 -6.81 30.38
N GLY A 178 8.50 -6.99 30.80
CA GLY A 178 8.90 -8.02 31.76
C GLY A 178 8.32 -7.80 33.15
N GLU A 179 8.38 -8.84 33.97
CA GLU A 179 7.84 -8.81 35.34
C GLU A 179 8.70 -7.94 36.26
N ASN A 180 8.05 -7.07 37.05
CA ASN A 180 8.70 -6.10 37.96
C ASN A 180 7.69 -5.47 38.94
N TYR A 181 8.12 -4.58 39.84
CA TYR A 181 7.30 -3.96 40.90
C TYR A 181 6.51 -2.75 40.46
N ASN A 182 7.14 -1.80 39.76
CA ASN A 182 6.49 -0.58 39.31
C ASN A 182 6.50 -0.55 37.78
N ILE A 183 5.38 -0.95 37.18
CA ILE A 183 5.24 -1.10 35.74
C ILE A 183 4.10 -0.24 35.22
N GLY A 184 4.36 0.57 34.21
CA GLY A 184 3.34 1.21 33.39
C GLY A 184 3.55 0.91 31.91
N GLY A 185 2.48 0.72 31.14
CA GLY A 185 2.63 0.48 29.70
C GLY A 185 3.31 1.62 28.95
N ILE A 186 3.03 2.87 29.32
CA ILE A 186 3.71 4.05 28.79
C ILE A 186 4.90 4.42 29.68
N ILE A 187 4.66 4.61 30.98
CA ILE A 187 5.64 5.17 31.90
C ILE A 187 5.65 4.45 33.26
N GLY A 188 6.84 4.13 33.77
CA GLY A 188 7.00 3.52 35.09
C GLY A 188 6.57 4.45 36.23
N LYS A 189 7.12 5.67 36.26
CA LYS A 189 6.80 6.71 37.24
C LYS A 189 6.56 8.07 36.59
N ASN A 190 5.33 8.57 36.69
CA ASN A 190 4.94 9.87 36.18
C ASN A 190 5.07 10.96 37.26
N GLN A 191 5.84 12.00 36.95
CA GLN A 191 5.96 13.22 37.75
C GLN A 191 5.49 14.47 36.98
N GLY A 192 5.15 14.31 35.70
CA GLY A 192 4.67 15.34 34.79
C GLY A 192 3.33 14.98 34.17
N THR A 193 3.21 15.07 32.84
CA THR A 193 1.93 14.85 32.14
C THR A 193 2.02 13.71 31.15
N VAL A 194 1.09 12.75 31.24
CA VAL A 194 0.82 11.76 30.19
C VAL A 194 -0.54 12.06 29.60
N LYS A 195 -0.61 12.36 28.30
CA LYS A 195 -1.90 12.66 27.66
C LYS A 195 -2.05 12.07 26.27
N THR A 196 -3.29 11.75 25.90
CA THR A 196 -3.65 11.27 24.55
C THR A 196 -2.72 10.14 24.09
N SER A 197 -2.43 9.20 24.99
CA SER A 197 -1.41 8.17 24.79
C SER A 197 -1.96 6.81 25.16
N TYR A 198 -1.46 5.74 24.55
CA TYR A 198 -1.99 4.40 24.84
C TYR A 198 -0.95 3.28 24.84
N ALA A 199 -1.20 2.22 25.62
CA ALA A 199 -0.33 1.06 25.65
C ALA A 199 -1.07 -0.26 25.42
N ILE A 200 -0.46 -1.13 24.61
CA ILE A 200 -0.86 -2.52 24.41
C ILE A 200 0.22 -3.41 25.01
N ASN A 201 -0.06 -3.91 26.21
CA ASN A 201 0.90 -4.70 26.97
C ASN A 201 0.68 -6.19 26.69
N GLU A 202 1.57 -6.76 25.87
CA GLU A 202 1.56 -8.17 25.50
C GLU A 202 2.01 -9.05 26.67
N GLY A 203 1.21 -10.07 26.99
CA GLY A 203 1.45 -10.96 28.13
C GLY A 203 0.86 -10.44 29.44
N THR A 204 1.23 -11.08 30.55
CA THR A 204 0.78 -10.63 31.87
C THR A 204 1.73 -9.59 32.43
N LEU A 205 1.19 -8.44 32.80
CA LEU A 205 1.90 -7.51 33.69
C LEU A 205 1.80 -8.07 35.12
N GLN A 206 2.78 -8.88 35.54
CA GLN A 206 2.86 -9.40 36.91
C GLN A 206 4.04 -8.79 37.65
N GLY A 207 3.81 -8.48 38.93
CA GLY A 207 4.90 -8.35 39.89
C GLY A 207 5.19 -9.70 40.54
N THR A 208 6.47 -9.98 40.81
CA THR A 208 6.99 -11.32 41.16
C THR A 208 7.27 -11.58 42.64
N TYR A 209 7.30 -10.54 43.48
CA TYR A 209 7.59 -10.62 44.90
C TYR A 209 6.42 -10.33 45.86
N LYS A 210 6.11 -11.27 46.75
CA LYS A 210 5.29 -11.30 47.99
C LYS A 210 4.62 -10.02 48.61
N TYR A 211 4.93 -8.80 48.20
CA TYR A 211 4.35 -7.52 48.62
C TYR A 211 3.66 -6.77 47.46
N LYS A 212 2.95 -5.69 47.80
CA LYS A 212 2.12 -4.88 46.90
C LYS A 212 2.93 -4.29 45.73
N TYR A 213 2.54 -4.58 44.50
CA TYR A 213 3.09 -3.98 43.28
C TYR A 213 2.23 -2.81 42.79
N ASN A 214 2.86 -1.90 42.05
CA ASN A 214 2.22 -0.78 41.39
C ASN A 214 2.25 -1.02 39.89
N VAL A 215 1.35 -1.89 39.42
CA VAL A 215 1.21 -2.23 38.01
C VAL A 215 -0.01 -1.51 37.45
N GLY A 216 0.20 -0.63 36.46
CA GLY A 216 -0.85 0.03 35.71
C GLY A 216 -0.70 -0.21 34.21
N THR A 217 -1.81 -0.21 33.48
CA THR A 217 -1.79 -0.43 32.03
C THR A 217 -1.18 0.75 31.27
N VAL A 218 -1.20 1.96 31.83
CA VAL A 218 -0.57 3.17 31.28
C VAL A 218 0.57 3.65 32.17
N VAL A 219 0.32 3.80 33.46
CA VAL A 219 1.28 4.36 34.43
C VAL A 219 1.47 3.42 35.62
N GLY A 220 2.72 3.13 36.00
CA GLY A 220 2.98 2.36 37.23
C GLY A 220 2.66 3.16 38.48
N VAL A 221 3.39 4.26 38.69
CA VAL A 221 3.21 5.19 39.80
C VAL A 221 2.99 6.60 39.28
N ASN A 222 1.87 7.22 39.64
CA ASN A 222 1.60 8.63 39.37
C ASN A 222 1.80 9.45 40.65
N GLU A 223 2.81 10.31 40.68
CA GLU A 223 3.11 11.15 41.84
C GLU A 223 2.11 12.31 41.99
N ALA A 224 2.18 13.02 43.12
CA ALA A 224 1.26 14.12 43.43
C ALA A 224 1.26 15.25 42.39
N THR A 225 2.37 15.46 41.69
CA THR A 225 2.51 16.43 40.58
C THR A 225 2.10 15.85 39.23
N GLY A 226 1.90 14.54 39.14
CA GLY A 226 1.60 13.84 37.90
C GLY A 226 0.14 13.98 37.45
N SER A 227 -0.05 14.16 36.15
CA SER A 227 -1.36 14.19 35.46
C SER A 227 -1.43 13.09 34.41
N VAL A 228 -2.56 12.38 34.35
CA VAL A 228 -2.89 11.42 33.30
C VAL A 228 -4.23 11.80 32.67
N GLU A 229 -4.23 12.09 31.38
CA GLU A 229 -5.39 12.62 30.65
C GLU A 229 -5.65 11.83 29.37
N ASN A 230 -6.90 11.49 29.07
CA ASN A 230 -7.30 10.82 27.83
C ASN A 230 -6.35 9.68 27.43
N SER A 231 -5.95 8.84 28.38
CA SER A 231 -4.91 7.82 28.15
C SER A 231 -5.43 6.42 28.43
N TYR A 232 -5.04 5.48 27.58
CA TYR A 232 -5.73 4.19 27.46
C TYR A 232 -4.75 3.03 27.54
N GLY A 233 -5.12 1.93 28.18
CA GLY A 233 -4.22 0.78 28.24
C GLY A 233 -4.94 -0.57 28.28
N ILE A 234 -4.35 -1.56 27.63
CA ILE A 234 -4.79 -2.95 27.66
C ILE A 234 -3.65 -3.86 28.18
N SER A 235 -4.03 -4.90 28.91
CA SER A 235 -3.14 -6.00 29.32
C SER A 235 -3.83 -7.32 28.96
N TYR A 236 -3.07 -8.25 28.37
CA TYR A 236 -3.60 -9.53 27.86
C TYR A 236 -3.81 -10.60 28.94
N ALA A 237 -3.31 -10.38 30.16
CA ALA A 237 -3.54 -11.30 31.26
C ALA A 237 -3.78 -10.57 32.60
N ASP A 238 -4.56 -11.23 33.45
CA ASP A 238 -5.14 -10.77 34.72
C ASP A 238 -6.28 -9.72 34.61
N CYS A 239 -7.43 -10.18 34.12
CA CYS A 239 -8.63 -9.36 33.84
C CYS A 239 -9.27 -8.75 35.11
N GLU A 240 -8.95 -9.26 36.29
CA GLU A 240 -9.53 -8.87 37.57
C GLU A 240 -8.57 -8.00 38.41
N GLY A 241 -7.78 -7.13 37.76
CA GLY A 241 -6.87 -6.24 38.49
C GLY A 241 -6.39 -5.00 37.74
N ASN A 242 -6.54 -4.99 36.41
CA ASN A 242 -6.00 -3.94 35.54
C ASN A 242 -6.60 -2.56 35.83
N LYS A 243 -5.74 -1.65 36.28
CA LYS A 243 -6.03 -0.22 36.44
C LYS A 243 -5.18 0.57 35.43
N VAL A 244 -5.68 1.73 35.01
CA VAL A 244 -4.88 2.70 34.24
C VAL A 244 -3.58 3.03 34.97
N ILE A 245 -3.67 3.21 36.30
CA ILE A 245 -2.57 3.56 37.18
C ILE A 245 -2.45 2.52 38.31
N GLY A 246 -1.23 2.00 38.54
CA GLY A 246 -0.96 1.06 39.63
C GLY A 246 -1.09 1.70 41.00
N SER A 247 -0.38 2.82 41.22
CA SER A 247 -0.48 3.68 42.41
C SER A 247 -0.66 5.14 42.01
N ASN A 248 -1.69 5.80 42.52
CA ASN A 248 -2.02 7.18 42.17
C ASN A 248 -2.02 8.11 43.39
N LEU A 249 -1.21 9.15 43.35
CA LEU A 249 -1.26 10.31 44.25
C LEU A 249 -1.58 11.62 43.51
N GLY A 250 -1.53 11.60 42.18
CA GLY A 250 -1.78 12.75 41.32
C GLY A 250 -3.16 12.74 40.67
N PHE A 251 -3.29 13.51 39.61
CA PHE A 251 -4.52 13.65 38.84
C PHE A 251 -4.64 12.54 37.79
N ILE A 252 -5.85 12.01 37.65
CA ILE A 252 -6.28 11.20 36.52
C ILE A 252 -7.64 11.74 36.09
N ASP A 253 -7.80 12.02 34.79
CA ASP A 253 -9.10 12.44 34.27
C ASP A 253 -10.11 11.28 34.25
N THR A 254 -11.37 11.59 33.98
CA THR A 254 -12.44 10.59 33.94
C THR A 254 -12.48 9.80 32.62
N ASN A 255 -11.78 10.27 31.60
CA ASN A 255 -11.78 9.66 30.27
C ASN A 255 -10.72 8.58 30.12
N SER A 256 -9.64 8.66 30.91
CA SER A 256 -8.58 7.64 30.94
C SER A 256 -9.13 6.31 31.42
N ALA A 257 -8.94 5.27 30.61
CA ALA A 257 -9.59 3.99 30.83
C ALA A 257 -8.66 2.79 30.52
N SER A 258 -8.84 1.70 31.27
CA SER A 258 -8.19 0.42 30.99
C SER A 258 -9.20 -0.57 30.43
N VAL A 259 -8.80 -1.32 29.40
CA VAL A 259 -9.61 -2.43 28.87
C VAL A 259 -9.25 -3.70 29.65
N LYS A 260 -10.25 -4.33 30.26
CA LYS A 260 -10.08 -5.58 31.02
C LYS A 260 -10.19 -6.78 30.09
N CYS A 261 -9.03 -7.27 29.62
CA CYS A 261 -8.91 -8.37 28.67
C CYS A 261 -9.67 -8.18 27.36
N PHE A 262 -9.25 -8.92 26.32
CA PHE A 262 -9.99 -9.02 25.07
C PHE A 262 -11.30 -9.78 25.36
N ASP A 263 -12.35 -9.07 25.77
CA ASP A 263 -13.69 -9.61 25.60
C ASP A 263 -13.97 -9.56 24.08
N TYR A 264 -13.72 -10.69 23.41
CA TYR A 264 -13.99 -10.87 21.98
C TYR A 264 -15.43 -10.51 21.59
N ASN A 265 -16.34 -10.36 22.56
CA ASN A 265 -17.73 -9.96 22.35
C ASN A 265 -17.99 -8.45 22.48
N TYR A 266 -16.98 -7.62 22.79
CA TYR A 266 -17.10 -6.16 22.69
C TYR A 266 -16.53 -5.72 21.34
N ASN A 267 -17.41 -5.46 20.37
CA ASN A 267 -17.14 -5.09 18.98
C ASN A 267 -16.39 -3.74 18.79
N GLY A 268 -15.29 -3.49 19.51
CA GLY A 268 -14.50 -2.27 19.35
C GLY A 268 -14.03 -1.65 20.66
N GLY A 269 -13.15 -2.33 21.41
CA GLY A 269 -12.41 -1.69 22.50
C GLY A 269 -11.45 -0.63 21.95
N MET A 270 -10.15 -0.94 21.93
CA MET A 270 -9.13 -0.04 21.36
C MET A 270 -9.16 0.06 19.82
N LYS A 271 -10.15 -0.53 19.16
CA LYS A 271 -10.35 -0.44 17.69
C LYS A 271 -11.55 0.43 17.30
N ALA A 272 -12.18 1.10 18.27
CA ALA A 272 -13.24 2.06 18.00
C ALA A 272 -12.77 3.49 18.25
N LYS A 273 -13.04 4.41 17.33
CA LYS A 273 -12.67 5.81 17.43
C LYS A 273 -13.31 6.47 18.65
N ASP A 274 -14.59 6.19 18.88
CA ASP A 274 -15.37 6.74 20.00
C ASP A 274 -14.86 6.27 21.38
N PHE A 275 -14.03 5.22 21.43
CA PHE A 275 -13.36 4.80 22.66
C PHE A 275 -12.28 5.81 23.10
N PHE A 276 -11.63 6.48 22.14
CA PHE A 276 -10.51 7.39 22.38
C PHE A 276 -10.96 8.85 22.46
N VAL A 277 -11.65 9.19 23.54
CA VAL A 277 -12.01 10.58 23.84
C VAL A 277 -10.73 11.42 23.93
N GLY A 278 -10.72 12.60 23.30
CA GLY A 278 -9.58 13.52 23.30
C GLY A 278 -8.51 13.24 22.24
N PHE A 279 -8.60 12.15 21.48
CA PHE A 279 -7.72 11.90 20.32
C PHE A 279 -8.17 12.72 19.11
N ASP A 280 -7.24 13.45 18.49
CA ASP A 280 -7.47 14.16 17.22
C ASP A 280 -7.23 13.20 16.04
N PHE A 281 -8.31 12.59 15.56
CA PHE A 281 -8.29 11.71 14.39
C PHE A 281 -8.30 12.46 13.04
N GLU A 282 -8.43 13.78 13.04
CA GLU A 282 -8.34 14.58 11.82
C GLU A 282 -6.86 14.80 11.47
N LYS A 283 -6.03 15.17 12.46
CA LYS A 283 -4.65 15.61 12.22
C LYS A 283 -3.58 14.66 12.72
N THR A 284 -3.72 14.14 13.93
CA THR A 284 -2.62 13.44 14.62
C THR A 284 -2.72 11.94 14.44
N TRP A 285 -3.90 11.40 14.72
CA TRP A 285 -4.17 9.96 14.76
C TRP A 285 -4.96 9.53 13.53
N GLY A 286 -4.73 8.30 13.07
CA GLY A 286 -5.66 7.58 12.21
C GLY A 286 -6.13 6.31 12.90
N ILE A 287 -7.29 5.79 12.50
CA ILE A 287 -7.83 4.52 12.96
C ILE A 287 -8.70 3.94 11.85
N ALA A 288 -8.56 2.65 11.57
CA ALA A 288 -9.51 1.90 10.76
C ALA A 288 -10.45 1.16 11.73
N GLU A 289 -11.69 1.64 11.84
CA GLU A 289 -12.73 1.12 12.74
C GLU A 289 -12.86 -0.40 12.66
N GLY A 290 -12.78 -1.08 13.81
CA GLY A 290 -12.86 -2.55 13.91
C GLY A 290 -11.59 -3.29 13.47
N GLU A 291 -10.70 -2.64 12.71
CA GLU A 291 -9.53 -3.26 12.09
C GLU A 291 -8.24 -2.96 12.86
N THR A 292 -7.94 -1.69 13.13
CA THR A 292 -6.69 -1.27 13.76
C THR A 292 -6.93 -0.58 15.10
N THR A 293 -5.90 -0.52 15.94
CA THR A 293 -5.83 0.51 16.99
C THR A 293 -5.43 1.86 16.37
N PRO A 294 -5.54 3.00 17.10
CA PRO A 294 -5.03 4.27 16.60
C PRO A 294 -3.56 4.16 16.19
N PHE A 295 -3.13 4.88 15.16
CA PHE A 295 -1.72 5.01 14.76
C PHE A 295 -1.42 6.47 14.43
N LEU A 296 -0.14 6.84 14.49
CA LEU A 296 0.29 8.21 14.24
C LEU A 296 0.40 8.49 12.75
N LYS A 297 -0.31 9.51 12.27
CA LYS A 297 -0.25 9.94 10.85
C LYS A 297 1.12 10.47 10.45
N ALA A 298 1.84 11.07 11.39
CA ALA A 298 3.19 11.61 11.17
C ALA A 298 4.23 10.54 10.79
N ASN A 299 3.97 9.27 11.13
CA ASN A 299 4.88 8.15 10.89
C ASN A 299 4.48 7.30 9.68
N LEU A 300 3.45 7.73 8.93
CA LEU A 300 3.01 7.02 7.73
C LEU A 300 3.88 7.39 6.53
N THR A 301 4.23 6.39 5.73
CA THR A 301 4.86 6.64 4.44
C THR A 301 3.80 7.16 3.47
N VAL A 302 3.96 8.41 3.01
CA VAL A 302 3.02 9.00 2.05
C VAL A 302 3.20 8.38 0.67
N VAL A 303 2.18 7.69 0.19
CA VAL A 303 2.11 7.15 -1.17
C VAL A 303 1.35 8.12 -2.07
N LYS A 304 1.93 8.47 -3.20
CA LYS A 304 1.34 9.32 -4.25
C LYS A 304 1.22 8.55 -5.55
N GLY A 305 0.28 8.94 -6.41
CA GLY A 305 0.19 8.44 -7.79
C GLY A 305 -0.38 7.03 -7.94
N VAL A 306 -1.18 6.56 -6.98
CA VAL A 306 -1.90 5.28 -7.09
C VAL A 306 -2.86 5.33 -8.28
N LYS A 307 -2.78 4.33 -9.16
CA LYS A 307 -3.72 4.14 -10.27
C LYS A 307 -4.47 2.83 -10.05
N PRO A 308 -5.80 2.77 -10.14
CA PRO A 308 -6.48 1.48 -10.17
C PRO A 308 -6.29 0.82 -11.54
N VAL A 309 -6.36 -0.51 -11.59
CA VAL A 309 -6.39 -1.23 -12.88
C VAL A 309 -7.80 -1.28 -13.41
N TRP A 310 -8.77 -1.54 -12.54
CA TRP A 310 -10.10 -1.88 -12.96
C TRP A 310 -11.13 -1.23 -12.06
N TYR A 311 -11.80 -0.23 -12.63
CA TYR A 311 -13.19 0.05 -12.32
C TYR A 311 -13.90 0.18 -13.66
N ALA A 312 -14.88 -0.68 -13.91
CA ALA A 312 -15.81 -0.51 -15.00
C ALA A 312 -17.19 -0.37 -14.37
N LYS A 313 -17.77 0.84 -14.46
CA LYS A 313 -19.20 1.01 -14.25
C LYS A 313 -19.90 0.46 -15.50
N GLU A 314 -20.78 -0.51 -15.32
CA GLU A 314 -21.69 -0.92 -16.38
C GLU A 314 -22.66 0.23 -16.64
N TYR A 315 -22.69 0.71 -17.88
CA TYR A 315 -23.37 1.95 -18.23
C TYR A 315 -24.88 1.94 -17.91
N CYS A 316 -25.63 0.89 -18.30
CA CYS A 316 -27.08 0.86 -18.04
C CYS A 316 -27.47 0.66 -16.57
N THR A 317 -26.69 -0.09 -15.79
CA THR A 317 -27.06 -0.50 -14.44
C THR A 317 -26.40 0.36 -13.37
N GLY A 318 -25.34 1.08 -13.74
CA GLY A 318 -24.46 1.77 -12.81
C GLY A 318 -23.65 0.84 -11.91
N LYS A 319 -23.68 -0.48 -12.14
CA LYS A 319 -23.02 -1.47 -11.31
C LYS A 319 -21.51 -1.44 -11.52
N VAL A 320 -20.73 -1.44 -10.44
CA VAL A 320 -19.27 -1.61 -10.48
C VAL A 320 -18.94 -3.10 -10.68
N LEU A 321 -18.18 -3.42 -11.73
CA LEU A 321 -17.92 -4.79 -12.18
C LEU A 321 -16.72 -5.50 -11.52
N GLY A 322 -16.07 -4.89 -10.52
CA GLY A 322 -14.96 -5.50 -9.76
C GLY A 322 -13.84 -4.49 -9.43
N VAL A 323 -12.96 -4.87 -8.49
CA VAL A 323 -11.83 -4.06 -8.00
C VAL A 323 -10.53 -4.84 -8.20
N GLY A 324 -9.51 -4.19 -8.78
CA GLY A 324 -8.12 -4.64 -8.76
C GLY A 324 -7.16 -3.45 -8.91
N MET A 325 -6.01 -3.49 -8.22
CA MET A 325 -4.97 -2.44 -8.20
C MET A 325 -3.77 -2.78 -9.08
N ALA A 326 -3.17 -1.79 -9.75
CA ALA A 326 -1.91 -1.96 -10.50
C ALA A 326 -1.08 -0.76 -10.19
N LEU A 327 0.20 -1.03 -9.96
CA LEU A 327 1.20 -0.07 -9.55
C LEU A 327 1.06 0.22 -8.05
N MET A 328 1.50 -0.78 -7.29
CA MET A 328 2.10 -0.55 -6.00
C MET A 328 3.41 0.24 -6.23
N PRO A 329 3.72 1.26 -5.42
CA PRO A 329 5.07 1.81 -5.34
C PRO A 329 6.09 0.68 -5.14
N GLU A 330 7.33 0.86 -5.61
CA GLU A 330 8.40 -0.10 -5.36
C GLU A 330 8.48 -0.46 -3.87
N GLY A 331 8.35 -1.76 -3.53
CA GLY A 331 8.48 -2.26 -2.16
C GLY A 331 7.18 -2.73 -1.48
N LEU A 332 6.01 -2.59 -2.12
CA LEU A 332 4.74 -3.12 -1.63
C LEU A 332 4.34 -4.40 -2.41
N ASP A 333 4.13 -5.51 -1.70
CA ASP A 333 3.65 -6.79 -2.24
C ASP A 333 2.12 -6.88 -2.10
N GLU A 334 1.45 -7.46 -3.11
CA GLU A 334 0.03 -7.80 -3.20
C GLU A 334 -0.53 -8.51 -1.94
N ARG A 335 0.32 -9.15 -1.15
CA ARG A 335 -0.03 -9.90 0.06
C ARG A 335 -0.16 -9.07 1.35
N ASN A 336 0.14 -7.77 1.33
CA ASN A 336 0.18 -6.91 2.53
C ASN A 336 -1.02 -5.94 2.65
N TYR A 337 -2.07 -6.14 1.87
CA TYR A 337 -3.20 -5.22 1.81
C TYR A 337 -4.54 -5.95 1.93
N ASP A 338 -5.30 -5.63 2.97
CA ASP A 338 -6.71 -6.03 3.15
C ASP A 338 -7.59 -4.79 3.42
N GLY A 339 -7.12 -3.61 3.00
CA GLY A 339 -7.82 -2.35 3.28
C GLY A 339 -9.13 -2.25 2.48
N ILE A 340 -10.22 -1.99 3.16
CA ILE A 340 -11.51 -1.67 2.54
C ILE A 340 -11.39 -0.28 1.88
N PHE A 341 -11.50 -0.23 0.55
CA PHE A 341 -11.59 1.04 -0.16
C PHE A 341 -13.03 1.56 -0.12
N ASN A 342 -13.21 2.78 0.37
CA ASN A 342 -14.49 3.47 0.23
C ASN A 342 -14.58 4.05 -1.18
N VAL A 343 -15.56 3.58 -1.96
CA VAL A 343 -15.92 4.21 -3.25
C VAL A 343 -17.08 5.15 -2.98
N VAL A 344 -16.87 6.44 -3.19
CA VAL A 344 -17.86 7.50 -2.92
C VAL A 344 -18.31 8.10 -4.24
N GLU A 345 -19.62 8.36 -4.37
CA GLU A 345 -20.19 9.07 -5.51
C GLU A 345 -20.14 10.59 -5.25
N ILE A 346 -19.49 11.35 -6.13
CA ILE A 346 -19.38 12.81 -6.10
C ILE A 346 -19.88 13.36 -7.44
N GLY A 347 -21.15 13.78 -7.47
CA GLY A 347 -21.81 14.16 -8.73
C GLY A 347 -21.93 12.96 -9.67
N ASP A 348 -21.52 13.11 -10.93
CA ASP A 348 -21.51 12.03 -11.92
C ASP A 348 -20.24 11.15 -11.86
N LYS A 349 -19.34 11.42 -10.90
CA LYS A 349 -18.05 10.75 -10.75
C LYS A 349 -18.04 9.83 -9.54
N MET A 350 -17.45 8.65 -9.70
CA MET A 350 -17.09 7.79 -8.58
C MET A 350 -15.63 8.05 -8.23
N VAL A 351 -15.34 8.27 -6.96
CA VAL A 351 -14.02 8.57 -6.43
C VAL A 351 -13.64 7.49 -5.42
N VAL A 352 -12.41 6.98 -5.49
CA VAL A 352 -11.85 6.17 -4.41
C VAL A 352 -11.39 7.14 -3.32
N ASP A 353 -12.06 7.10 -2.18
CA ASP A 353 -11.65 7.87 -1.01
C ASP A 353 -10.57 7.09 -0.25
N PHE A 354 -9.35 7.61 -0.33
CA PHE A 354 -8.19 7.06 0.35
C PHE A 354 -8.01 7.60 1.78
N SER A 355 -8.87 8.53 2.24
CA SER A 355 -8.72 9.20 3.54
C SER A 355 -8.83 8.26 4.76
N GLU A 356 -9.37 7.05 4.55
CA GLU A 356 -9.54 6.00 5.56
C GLU A 356 -8.78 4.71 5.22
N VAL A 357 -7.94 4.71 4.18
CA VAL A 357 -7.19 3.53 3.77
C VAL A 357 -5.83 3.52 4.47
N TYR A 358 -5.68 2.59 5.42
CA TYR A 358 -4.44 2.36 6.15
C TYR A 358 -4.04 0.89 6.02
N ALA A 359 -2.75 0.60 5.93
CA ALA A 359 -2.29 -0.79 5.98
C ALA A 359 -2.65 -1.39 7.35
N LEU A 360 -3.10 -2.66 7.37
CA LEU A 360 -3.54 -3.35 8.59
C LEU A 360 -2.43 -3.55 9.64
N ASN A 361 -1.16 -3.41 9.24
CA ASN A 361 -0.02 -3.41 10.14
C ASN A 361 0.44 -1.95 10.39
N GLN A 362 0.97 -1.69 11.59
CA GLN A 362 1.46 -0.37 12.02
C GLN A 362 2.63 0.20 11.17
N ASN A 363 2.95 -0.45 10.05
CA ASN A 363 3.93 -0.05 9.04
C ASN A 363 3.31 0.83 7.95
N GLY A 364 2.34 1.64 8.36
CA GLY A 364 1.30 2.21 7.51
C GLY A 364 1.76 3.13 6.38
N TYR A 365 1.02 3.04 5.28
CA TYR A 365 1.05 3.99 4.17
C TYR A 365 -0.12 4.95 4.32
N ALA A 366 0.11 6.23 4.04
CA ALA A 366 -0.94 7.22 3.84
C ALA A 366 -1.09 7.48 2.35
N PHE A 367 -2.20 7.08 1.76
CA PHE A 367 -2.50 7.37 0.36
C PHE A 367 -3.00 8.81 0.25
N VAL A 368 -2.21 9.69 -0.36
CA VAL A 368 -2.67 11.05 -0.68
C VAL A 368 -3.48 10.96 -1.97
N SER A 369 -4.76 11.28 -1.88
CA SER A 369 -5.69 11.18 -2.99
C SER A 369 -5.34 12.15 -4.11
N ASP A 370 -5.20 11.61 -5.31
CA ASP A 370 -5.74 12.26 -6.50
C ASP A 370 -7.15 11.69 -6.68
N THR A 371 -8.16 12.53 -6.93
CA THR A 371 -9.46 12.00 -7.36
C THR A 371 -9.26 11.28 -8.68
N LEU A 372 -9.76 10.06 -8.77
CA LEU A 372 -9.56 9.26 -9.97
C LEU A 372 -10.88 8.84 -10.58
N ASP A 373 -11.07 9.23 -11.85
CA ASP A 373 -12.26 8.95 -12.61
C ASP A 373 -12.33 7.44 -12.94
N ILE A 374 -13.45 6.81 -12.57
CA ILE A 374 -13.77 5.44 -12.97
C ILE A 374 -14.22 5.42 -14.43
N PRO A 375 -13.55 4.71 -15.35
CA PRO A 375 -14.00 4.62 -16.74
C PRO A 375 -15.32 3.84 -16.84
N ILE A 376 -16.23 4.33 -17.69
CA ILE A 376 -17.47 3.63 -18.04
C ILE A 376 -17.13 2.57 -19.09
N LYS A 377 -17.54 1.32 -18.86
CA LYS A 377 -17.38 0.26 -19.88
C LYS A 377 -18.51 0.41 -20.91
N PRO A 378 -18.20 0.64 -22.20
CA PRO A 378 -19.23 0.73 -23.22
C PRO A 378 -19.99 -0.59 -23.38
N ILE A 379 -21.27 -0.48 -23.72
CA ILE A 379 -22.13 -1.62 -24.04
C ILE A 379 -21.90 -2.02 -25.49
N THR A 380 -21.64 -3.30 -25.72
CA THR A 380 -21.54 -3.84 -27.09
C THR A 380 -22.93 -4.15 -27.62
N LEU A 381 -23.36 -3.44 -28.66
CA LEU A 381 -24.60 -3.68 -29.39
C LEU A 381 -24.30 -4.59 -30.58
N ASN A 382 -24.76 -5.84 -30.52
CA ASN A 382 -24.58 -6.79 -31.60
C ASN A 382 -25.66 -6.60 -32.66
N VAL A 383 -25.26 -6.45 -33.93
CA VAL A 383 -26.21 -6.42 -35.04
C VAL A 383 -26.73 -7.84 -35.32
N THR A 384 -28.05 -7.98 -35.35
CA THR A 384 -28.76 -9.23 -35.65
C THR A 384 -29.63 -9.08 -36.89
N GLY A 385 -30.30 -10.16 -37.33
CA GLY A 385 -31.26 -10.12 -38.43
C GLY A 385 -30.68 -10.24 -39.85
N LEU A 386 -29.34 -10.34 -39.98
CA LEU A 386 -28.67 -10.47 -41.26
C LEU A 386 -28.32 -11.93 -41.60
N THR A 387 -28.44 -12.29 -42.87
CA THR A 387 -28.11 -13.60 -43.43
C THR A 387 -27.36 -13.43 -44.75
N ALA A 388 -26.44 -14.35 -45.05
CA ALA A 388 -25.70 -14.35 -46.31
C ALA A 388 -26.13 -15.51 -47.19
N ALA A 389 -26.26 -15.26 -48.50
CA ALA A 389 -26.57 -16.28 -49.48
C ALA A 389 -25.31 -16.85 -50.14
N ASP A 390 -25.32 -18.16 -50.41
CA ASP A 390 -24.34 -18.80 -51.29
C ASP A 390 -24.44 -18.19 -52.70
N LYS A 391 -23.29 -18.08 -53.38
CA LYS A 391 -23.24 -17.65 -54.79
C LYS A 391 -22.55 -18.68 -55.68
N LYS A 392 -22.82 -18.57 -56.98
CA LYS A 392 -21.98 -19.19 -58.01
C LYS A 392 -20.78 -18.28 -58.30
N TYR A 393 -19.68 -18.89 -58.72
CA TYR A 393 -18.48 -18.15 -59.13
C TYR A 393 -18.77 -17.30 -60.37
N ASP A 394 -18.64 -15.98 -60.20
CA ASP A 394 -18.82 -14.94 -61.23
C ASP A 394 -17.56 -14.09 -61.42
N GLY A 395 -16.49 -14.40 -60.69
CA GLY A 395 -15.23 -13.65 -60.70
C GLY A 395 -15.20 -12.41 -59.80
N THR A 396 -16.24 -12.12 -59.02
CA THR A 396 -16.27 -10.99 -58.07
C THR A 396 -16.35 -11.45 -56.61
N ASP A 397 -15.91 -10.58 -55.70
CA ASP A 397 -15.99 -10.77 -54.25
C ASP A 397 -17.31 -10.25 -53.66
N ASP A 398 -18.28 -9.85 -54.48
CA ASP A 398 -19.54 -9.29 -54.00
C ASP A 398 -20.37 -10.34 -53.26
N ALA A 399 -20.84 -10.01 -52.06
CA ALA A 399 -21.73 -10.83 -51.25
C ALA A 399 -23.14 -10.24 -51.21
N VAL A 400 -24.15 -11.10 -51.30
CA VAL A 400 -25.57 -10.71 -51.17
C VAL A 400 -26.03 -11.01 -49.76
N ILE A 401 -26.43 -9.96 -49.04
CA ILE A 401 -27.00 -10.06 -47.69
C ILE A 401 -28.50 -9.85 -47.76
N SER A 402 -29.24 -10.66 -47.03
CA SER A 402 -30.69 -10.54 -46.82
C SER A 402 -31.04 -10.36 -45.35
N GLY A 403 -32.22 -9.78 -45.10
CA GLY A 403 -32.74 -9.48 -43.77
C GLY A 403 -32.64 -8.00 -43.41
N GLU A 404 -33.17 -7.65 -42.25
CA GLU A 404 -33.21 -6.28 -41.72
C GLU A 404 -32.29 -6.20 -40.50
N PRO A 405 -31.24 -5.35 -40.51
CA PRO A 405 -30.31 -5.26 -39.40
C PRO A 405 -31.00 -4.65 -38.18
N ASN A 406 -30.88 -5.30 -37.02
CA ASN A 406 -31.43 -4.83 -35.76
C ASN A 406 -30.36 -4.78 -34.67
N ILE A 407 -30.56 -3.94 -33.66
CA ILE A 407 -29.74 -3.85 -32.45
C ILE A 407 -30.63 -3.93 -31.21
N GLU A 408 -30.16 -4.62 -30.18
CA GLU A 408 -30.85 -4.77 -28.88
C GLU A 408 -29.88 -4.44 -27.74
N GLY A 409 -30.42 -4.14 -26.55
CA GLY A 409 -29.62 -3.84 -25.35
C GLY A 409 -29.31 -2.36 -25.14
N ILE A 410 -30.06 -1.45 -25.78
CA ILE A 410 -29.98 0.00 -25.53
C ILE A 410 -30.59 0.30 -24.16
N CYS A 411 -29.96 1.17 -23.37
CA CYS A 411 -30.48 1.59 -22.07
C CYS A 411 -31.82 2.31 -22.23
N LYS A 412 -32.72 2.17 -21.24
CA LYS A 412 -34.14 2.56 -21.32
C LYS A 412 -34.38 4.02 -21.73
N ASP A 413 -33.48 4.92 -21.37
CA ASP A 413 -33.65 6.37 -21.60
C ASP A 413 -32.76 6.90 -22.75
N ASP A 414 -32.01 6.02 -23.42
CA ASP A 414 -31.12 6.41 -24.50
C ASP A 414 -31.80 6.29 -25.88
N ASN A 415 -31.59 7.29 -26.71
CA ASN A 415 -32.02 7.28 -28.10
C ASN A 415 -30.83 6.95 -29.02
N VAL A 416 -30.62 5.65 -29.26
CA VAL A 416 -29.58 5.12 -30.12
C VAL A 416 -30.24 4.31 -31.24
N THR A 417 -29.93 4.63 -32.49
CA THR A 417 -30.46 3.93 -33.66
C THR A 417 -29.35 3.47 -34.59
N LEU A 418 -29.63 2.48 -35.43
CA LEU A 418 -28.71 2.02 -36.46
C LEU A 418 -28.89 2.86 -37.73
N LYS A 419 -27.79 3.31 -38.34
CA LYS A 419 -27.80 4.08 -39.59
C LYS A 419 -26.70 3.63 -40.54
N GLY A 420 -26.93 3.89 -41.83
CA GLY A 420 -25.96 3.68 -42.88
C GLY A 420 -26.49 2.75 -43.96
N SER A 421 -25.61 2.34 -44.86
CA SER A 421 -25.92 1.41 -45.94
C SER A 421 -24.96 0.23 -45.85
N LEU A 422 -25.51 -0.95 -45.57
CA LEU A 422 -24.70 -2.16 -45.42
C LEU A 422 -24.03 -2.51 -46.75
N THR A 423 -22.72 -2.70 -46.69
CA THR A 423 -21.91 -3.26 -47.77
C THR A 423 -21.30 -4.58 -47.29
N ALA A 424 -21.21 -5.54 -48.20
CA ALA A 424 -20.76 -6.89 -47.87
C ALA A 424 -19.92 -7.47 -48.99
N LYS A 425 -18.78 -8.07 -48.63
CA LYS A 425 -17.88 -8.75 -49.56
C LYS A 425 -17.38 -10.05 -48.97
N PHE A 426 -17.22 -11.07 -49.80
CA PHE A 426 -16.38 -12.21 -49.46
C PHE A 426 -14.93 -11.75 -49.27
N GLU A 427 -14.16 -12.46 -48.45
CA GLU A 427 -12.73 -12.19 -48.25
C GLU A 427 -11.93 -12.22 -49.58
N ASN A 428 -12.36 -13.06 -50.53
CA ASN A 428 -11.89 -13.07 -51.91
C ASN A 428 -12.90 -13.78 -52.82
N ALA A 429 -12.72 -13.66 -54.14
CA ALA A 429 -13.63 -14.21 -55.15
C ALA A 429 -13.49 -15.74 -55.39
N GLU A 430 -12.53 -16.42 -54.77
CA GLU A 430 -12.21 -17.82 -55.09
C GLU A 430 -13.33 -18.79 -54.66
N VAL A 431 -13.56 -19.84 -55.43
CA VAL A 431 -14.46 -20.95 -55.07
C VAL A 431 -14.06 -21.54 -53.72
N GLY A 432 -15.03 -21.77 -52.83
CA GLY A 432 -14.77 -22.32 -51.51
C GLY A 432 -16.03 -22.41 -50.64
N THR A 433 -15.96 -23.18 -49.56
CA THR A 433 -17.05 -23.32 -48.59
C THR A 433 -16.80 -22.49 -47.33
N ASN A 434 -17.87 -22.07 -46.65
CA ASN A 434 -17.82 -21.30 -45.40
C ASN A 434 -16.90 -20.06 -45.44
N LYS A 435 -16.86 -19.37 -46.59
CA LYS A 435 -16.01 -18.20 -46.77
C LYS A 435 -16.52 -17.04 -45.92
N LYS A 436 -15.60 -16.36 -45.22
CA LYS A 436 -15.91 -15.20 -44.38
C LYS A 436 -16.42 -14.05 -45.24
N ILE A 437 -17.43 -13.36 -44.74
CA ILE A 437 -17.96 -12.12 -45.32
C ILE A 437 -17.60 -10.96 -44.41
N ILE A 438 -17.02 -9.92 -45.02
CA ILE A 438 -16.66 -8.66 -44.38
C ILE A 438 -17.84 -7.71 -44.58
N LEU A 439 -18.45 -7.29 -43.47
CA LEU A 439 -19.54 -6.33 -43.44
C LEU A 439 -19.01 -4.94 -43.08
N SER A 440 -19.53 -3.89 -43.70
CA SER A 440 -19.21 -2.50 -43.35
C SER A 440 -20.33 -1.52 -43.71
N GLY A 441 -20.21 -0.25 -43.31
CA GLY A 441 -21.16 0.81 -43.69
C GLY A 441 -22.35 1.01 -42.76
N LEU A 442 -22.44 0.26 -41.65
CA LEU A 442 -23.38 0.51 -40.56
C LEU A 442 -22.69 1.25 -39.41
N THR A 443 -23.42 2.17 -38.79
CA THR A 443 -22.98 3.05 -37.69
C THR A 443 -24.13 3.28 -36.71
N LEU A 444 -23.83 3.79 -35.51
CA LEU A 444 -24.85 4.25 -34.58
C LEU A 444 -25.15 5.74 -34.81
N GLU A 445 -26.41 6.13 -34.67
CA GLU A 445 -26.89 7.51 -34.67
C GLU A 445 -27.56 7.83 -33.32
N GLY A 446 -27.33 9.05 -32.82
CA GLY A 446 -27.77 9.49 -31.50
C GLY A 446 -26.98 10.70 -31.01
N ASP A 447 -27.24 11.13 -29.78
CA ASP A 447 -26.45 12.17 -29.11
C ASP A 447 -25.00 11.70 -28.92
N SER A 448 -24.03 12.59 -29.16
CA SER A 448 -22.60 12.20 -29.15
C SER A 448 -22.09 11.78 -27.76
N ALA A 449 -22.63 12.34 -26.68
CA ALA A 449 -22.26 11.94 -25.32
C ALA A 449 -22.86 10.57 -24.97
N VAL A 450 -24.07 10.28 -25.48
CA VAL A 450 -24.71 8.96 -25.33
C VAL A 450 -23.97 7.90 -26.14
N LEU A 451 -23.61 8.19 -27.40
CA LEU A 451 -22.94 7.25 -28.30
C LEU A 451 -21.55 6.82 -27.81
N ALA A 452 -20.86 7.63 -27.01
CA ALA A 452 -19.59 7.27 -26.40
C ALA A 452 -19.69 6.03 -25.48
N ASN A 453 -20.89 5.69 -25.02
CA ASN A 453 -21.15 4.57 -24.13
C ASN A 453 -21.55 3.27 -24.87
N TYR A 454 -21.52 3.25 -26.21
CA TYR A 454 -21.87 2.09 -27.01
C TYR A 454 -20.81 1.75 -28.05
N VAL A 455 -20.62 0.45 -28.31
CA VAL A 455 -19.78 -0.06 -29.40
C VAL A 455 -20.64 -0.97 -30.27
N LEU A 456 -20.64 -0.72 -31.58
CA LEU A 456 -21.36 -1.54 -32.54
C LEU A 456 -20.51 -2.75 -32.97
N ALA A 457 -21.06 -3.95 -32.83
CA ALA A 457 -20.45 -5.18 -33.31
C ALA A 457 -21.27 -5.78 -34.47
N LEU A 458 -20.61 -6.00 -35.61
CA LEU A 458 -21.23 -6.67 -36.77
C LEU A 458 -21.11 -8.19 -36.64
N PRO A 459 -22.13 -8.97 -37.09
CA PRO A 459 -22.09 -10.42 -37.01
C PRO A 459 -21.06 -11.01 -37.96
N GLU A 460 -20.49 -12.15 -37.61
CA GLU A 460 -19.69 -12.95 -38.55
C GLU A 460 -20.61 -13.76 -39.45
N LEU A 461 -20.69 -13.39 -40.73
CA LEU A 461 -21.42 -14.15 -41.75
C LEU A 461 -20.47 -14.97 -42.61
N LYS A 462 -20.97 -16.13 -43.05
CA LYS A 462 -20.26 -17.04 -43.95
C LYS A 462 -21.20 -17.57 -45.02
N ALA A 463 -20.69 -17.77 -46.22
CA ALA A 463 -21.42 -18.41 -47.32
C ALA A 463 -20.43 -19.12 -48.27
N ASN A 464 -20.95 -19.92 -49.19
CA ASN A 464 -20.18 -20.67 -50.18
C ASN A 464 -20.10 -19.92 -51.52
N ILE A 465 -18.95 -20.03 -52.18
CA ILE A 465 -18.81 -19.73 -53.61
C ILE A 465 -18.64 -21.07 -54.33
N THR A 466 -19.62 -21.45 -55.15
CA THR A 466 -19.63 -22.74 -55.85
C THR A 466 -19.21 -22.59 -57.32
N GLN A 467 -18.46 -23.56 -57.83
CA GLN A 467 -18.06 -23.58 -59.24
C GLN A 467 -19.27 -23.84 -60.13
N GLU A 468 -19.38 -23.10 -61.24
CA GLU A 468 -20.39 -23.40 -62.26
C GLU A 468 -19.91 -24.56 -63.15
N SER A 469 -20.64 -25.68 -63.14
CA SER A 469 -20.36 -26.83 -64.00
C SER A 469 -20.73 -26.51 -65.44
N ALA A 470 -19.74 -26.28 -66.30
CA ALA A 470 -19.96 -26.24 -67.75
C ALA A 470 -19.97 -27.67 -68.31
N SER A 471 -21.11 -28.11 -68.84
CA SER A 471 -21.19 -29.37 -69.60
C SER A 471 -20.73 -29.13 -71.05
N ILE A 472 -19.56 -29.66 -71.41
CA ILE A 472 -19.11 -29.70 -72.81
C ILE A 472 -19.85 -30.84 -73.51
N GLY A 473 -20.84 -30.52 -74.35
CA GLY A 473 -21.50 -31.50 -75.21
C GLY A 473 -20.62 -31.84 -76.41
N TYR A 474 -19.91 -32.98 -76.38
CA TYR A 474 -19.24 -33.50 -77.58
C TYR A 474 -20.27 -34.21 -78.48
N ARG A 475 -20.33 -33.83 -79.76
CA ARG A 475 -21.03 -34.58 -80.80
C ARG A 475 -20.01 -35.46 -81.53
N ILE A 476 -20.10 -36.78 -81.37
CA ILE A 476 -19.26 -37.74 -82.11
C ILE A 476 -19.66 -37.70 -83.59
N ILE A 477 -18.83 -37.09 -84.45
CA ILE A 477 -19.02 -37.11 -85.90
C ILE A 477 -18.23 -38.29 -86.47
N SER A 478 -18.89 -39.46 -86.49
CA SER A 478 -18.45 -40.74 -87.09
C SER A 478 -17.47 -41.62 -86.29
N GLN A 479 -17.79 -42.92 -86.27
CA GLN A 479 -17.17 -43.99 -85.49
C GLN A 479 -15.91 -44.59 -86.13
N LYS A 480 -15.34 -44.00 -87.19
CA LYS A 480 -14.45 -44.73 -88.10
C LYS A 480 -12.94 -44.54 -87.91
N SER A 481 -12.46 -43.88 -86.86
CA SER A 481 -11.00 -43.71 -86.64
C SER A 481 -10.54 -43.79 -85.18
N VAL A 482 -11.40 -44.19 -84.24
CA VAL A 482 -11.06 -44.26 -82.80
C VAL A 482 -10.29 -45.56 -82.42
N LEU A 483 -10.06 -46.47 -83.36
CA LEU A 483 -9.35 -47.73 -83.09
C LEU A 483 -7.82 -47.68 -83.28
N GLU A 484 -7.23 -46.57 -83.73
CA GLU A 484 -5.77 -46.46 -83.92
C GLU A 484 -5.03 -45.53 -82.93
N TYR A 485 -5.73 -44.83 -82.02
CA TYR A 485 -5.11 -43.83 -81.13
C TYR A 485 -5.36 -44.07 -79.64
N LYS A 486 -5.52 -45.33 -79.23
CA LYS A 486 -5.91 -45.72 -77.86
C LYS A 486 -4.86 -45.50 -76.75
N GLU A 487 -3.67 -44.97 -77.03
CA GLU A 487 -2.62 -44.84 -76.01
C GLU A 487 -2.18 -43.41 -75.63
N LYS A 488 -2.71 -42.34 -76.26
CA LYS A 488 -2.20 -40.97 -76.03
C LYS A 488 -3.23 -39.87 -75.82
N ILE A 489 -4.35 -40.19 -75.17
CA ILE A 489 -5.27 -39.15 -74.67
C ILE A 489 -5.49 -39.40 -73.18
N ARG A 490 -4.88 -38.56 -72.33
CA ARG A 490 -5.18 -38.48 -70.90
C ARG A 490 -5.91 -37.18 -70.61
N PHE A 491 -6.98 -37.27 -69.83
CA PHE A 491 -7.76 -36.13 -69.35
C PHE A 491 -7.35 -35.85 -67.90
N ASP A 492 -6.87 -34.64 -67.61
CA ASP A 492 -6.45 -34.21 -66.26
C ASP A 492 -7.35 -33.08 -65.72
N GLY A 493 -8.66 -33.20 -65.95
CA GLY A 493 -9.67 -32.29 -65.40
C GLY A 493 -9.68 -30.86 -65.96
N HIS A 494 -8.61 -30.38 -66.62
CA HIS A 494 -8.51 -28.99 -67.09
C HIS A 494 -8.01 -28.83 -68.54
N SER A 495 -7.54 -29.88 -69.22
CA SER A 495 -7.06 -29.82 -70.62
C SER A 495 -7.08 -31.17 -71.32
N VAL A 496 -7.21 -31.17 -72.66
CA VAL A 496 -7.04 -32.36 -73.52
C VAL A 496 -5.63 -32.33 -74.10
N ILE A 497 -4.79 -33.30 -73.71
CA ILE A 497 -3.44 -33.43 -74.25
C ILE A 497 -3.51 -34.31 -75.51
N ALA A 498 -3.18 -33.74 -76.67
CA ALA A 498 -2.90 -34.49 -77.90
C ALA A 498 -1.48 -34.20 -78.35
N GLU A 499 -0.57 -35.17 -78.19
CA GLU A 499 0.81 -35.03 -78.65
C GLU A 499 0.90 -35.32 -80.15
N LYS A 500 1.26 -34.30 -80.94
CA LYS A 500 1.80 -34.50 -82.29
C LYS A 500 3.03 -33.61 -82.48
N ASN A 501 4.17 -34.22 -82.81
CA ASN A 501 5.44 -33.54 -83.11
C ASN A 501 5.94 -32.56 -82.02
N GLY A 502 5.84 -32.94 -80.74
CA GLY A 502 6.43 -32.17 -79.63
C GLY A 502 5.76 -30.83 -79.31
N MET A 503 4.61 -30.52 -79.91
CA MET A 503 3.83 -29.33 -79.58
C MET A 503 2.75 -29.66 -78.55
N ARG A 504 2.76 -28.93 -77.43
CA ARG A 504 1.73 -28.97 -76.38
C ARG A 504 0.68 -27.89 -76.69
N PHE A 505 -0.59 -28.27 -76.77
CA PHE A 505 -1.70 -27.33 -76.91
C PHE A 505 -2.46 -27.28 -75.59
N ASP A 506 -2.33 -26.17 -74.85
CA ASP A 506 -3.17 -25.89 -73.68
C ASP A 506 -4.43 -25.14 -74.16
N LEU A 507 -5.60 -25.74 -73.95
CA LEU A 507 -6.90 -25.10 -74.20
C LEU A 507 -7.24 -24.20 -73.01
N LEU A 508 -6.65 -23.01 -72.97
CA LEU A 508 -7.03 -21.95 -72.04
C LEU A 508 -8.05 -21.02 -72.70
N GLY A 509 -9.33 -21.24 -72.42
CA GLY A 509 -10.42 -20.35 -72.81
C GLY A 509 -10.87 -20.47 -74.27
N ASN A 510 -12.12 -20.05 -74.52
CA ASN A 510 -12.92 -20.30 -75.72
C ASN A 510 -12.42 -19.73 -77.08
N LYS A 511 -11.11 -19.59 -77.33
CA LYS A 511 -10.59 -19.23 -78.67
C LYS A 511 -9.29 -19.97 -79.00
N LEU A 512 -9.32 -20.78 -80.08
CA LEU A 512 -8.12 -21.32 -80.73
C LEU A 512 -7.29 -20.18 -81.35
N LYS A 513 -5.98 -20.18 -81.10
CA LYS A 513 -5.00 -19.46 -81.92
C LYS A 513 -4.07 -20.46 -82.57
#